data_AF-A0A0P6VXH6-F1
#
_entry.id   AF-A0A0P6VXH6-F1
#
_cell.length_a   1.000
_cell.length_b   1.000
_cell.length_c   1.000
_cell.angle_alpha   90.00
_cell.angle_beta   90.00
_cell.angle_gamma   90.00
#
_symmetry.space_group_name_H-M   'P 1'
#
loop_
_entity.id
_entity.type
_entity.pdbx_description
1 polymer ?
#
loop_
_entity_poly.entity_id
_entity_poly.type
_entity_poly.pdbx_seq_one_letter_code
_entity_poly.pdbx_strand_id
1 'polypeptide(L)'
;MIKIPGRLTVRIIHGRNGPFNVGRLAASIGEFVIKDPQLDQFSEGVFEGEFLLLEIRPASYFTGGRLVVEVRAKVGEMLLTEDGMLVTQHGPRFD
;
A
#
# COMPACT_ATOMS: atom_id res chain seq x y z
N MET A 1 -8.90 7.03 13.57
CA MET A 1 -9.16 5.92 12.65
C MET A 1 -10.31 6.30 11.73
N ILE A 2 -10.15 6.15 10.41
CA ILE A 2 -11.17 6.47 9.41
C ILE A 2 -11.24 5.34 8.37
N LYS A 3 -12.45 4.87 8.04
CA LYS A 3 -12.70 4.00 6.87
C LYS A 3 -13.01 4.88 5.69
N ILE A 4 -12.35 4.62 4.56
CA ILE A 4 -12.51 5.46 3.38
C ILE A 4 -12.34 4.65 2.09
N PRO A 5 -13.21 4.84 1.08
CA PRO A 5 -12.97 4.29 -0.24
C PRO A 5 -11.75 4.94 -0.86
N GLY A 6 -11.01 4.16 -1.65
CA GLY A 6 -9.88 4.68 -2.38
C GLY A 6 -9.34 3.74 -3.44
N ARG A 7 -8.25 4.19 -4.05
CA ARG A 7 -7.48 3.44 -5.04
C ARG A 7 -6.03 3.37 -4.58
N LEU A 8 -5.55 2.16 -4.31
CA LEU A 8 -4.18 1.84 -3.93
C LEU A 8 -3.39 1.44 -5.18
N THR A 9 -2.39 2.22 -5.55
CA THR A 9 -1.39 1.82 -6.55
C THR A 9 -0.17 1.24 -5.83
N VAL A 10 0.16 -0.03 -6.08
CA VAL A 10 1.35 -0.69 -5.53
C VAL A 10 2.46 -0.70 -6.58
N ARG A 11 3.69 -0.37 -6.18
CA ARG A 11 4.91 -0.40 -7.01
C ARG A 11 6.02 -1.16 -6.30
N ILE A 12 6.81 -1.91 -7.05
CA ILE A 12 8.03 -2.55 -6.54
C ILE A 12 9.19 -1.55 -6.66
N ILE A 13 9.84 -1.26 -5.54
CA ILE A 13 11.02 -0.41 -5.48
C ILE A 13 12.25 -1.28 -5.24
N HIS A 14 13.26 -1.15 -6.12
CA HIS A 14 14.51 -1.88 -5.99
C HIS A 14 15.49 -1.08 -5.11
N GLY A 15 15.52 -1.43 -3.83
CA GLY A 15 16.42 -0.81 -2.85
C GLY A 15 17.78 -1.53 -2.75
N ARG A 16 18.69 -0.93 -1.99
CA ARG A 16 20.00 -1.53 -1.67
C ARG A 16 19.88 -2.91 -1.01
N ASN A 17 18.81 -3.13 -0.25
CA ASN A 17 18.57 -4.36 0.53
C ASN A 17 17.63 -5.34 -0.19
N GLY A 18 17.33 -5.11 -1.47
CA GLY A 18 16.37 -5.90 -2.24
C GLY A 18 15.09 -5.14 -2.61
N PRO A 19 14.20 -5.79 -3.38
CA PRO A 19 12.91 -5.22 -3.75
C PRO A 19 11.97 -5.12 -2.54
N PHE A 20 11.17 -4.06 -2.48
CA PHE A 20 10.11 -3.86 -1.51
C PHE A 20 8.95 -3.10 -2.13
N ASN A 21 7.73 -3.27 -1.62
CA ASN A 21 6.56 -2.63 -2.17
C ASN A 21 6.25 -1.30 -1.49
N VAL A 22 5.85 -0.33 -2.30
CA VAL A 22 5.34 0.96 -1.85
C VAL A 22 3.97 1.20 -2.46
N GLY A 23 3.03 1.64 -1.63
CA GLY A 23 1.68 1.98 -2.02
C GLY A 23 1.48 3.49 -2.12
N ARG A 24 0.64 3.92 -3.06
CA ARG A 24 0.04 5.26 -3.08
C ARG A 24 -1.47 5.10 -3.03
N LEU A 25 -2.08 5.54 -1.93
CA LEU A 25 -3.52 5.52 -1.74
C LEU A 25 -4.09 6.89 -2.11
N ALA A 26 -4.94 6.93 -3.14
CA ALA A 26 -5.77 8.09 -3.45
C ALA A 26 -7.16 7.92 -2.84
N ALA A 27 -7.61 8.89 -2.05
CA ALA A 27 -8.92 8.92 -1.41
C ALA A 27 -9.50 10.35 -1.41
N SER A 28 -10.77 10.51 -1.03
CA SER A 28 -11.45 11.82 -1.08
C SER A 28 -10.82 12.89 -0.19
N ILE A 29 -10.10 12.50 0.86
CA ILE A 29 -9.42 13.41 1.78
C ILE A 29 -7.96 13.72 1.39
N GLY A 30 -7.46 13.11 0.32
CA GLY A 30 -6.09 13.33 -0.18
C GLY A 30 -5.38 12.07 -0.64
N GLU A 31 -4.08 12.21 -0.87
CA GLU A 31 -3.21 11.13 -1.31
C GLU A 31 -2.15 10.81 -0.26
N PHE A 32 -1.93 9.51 -0.02
CA PHE A 32 -1.09 9.03 1.06
C PHE A 32 -0.07 8.01 0.55
N VAL A 33 1.17 8.14 0.99
CA VAL A 33 2.21 7.13 0.79
C VAL A 33 2.05 6.04 1.85
N ILE A 34 1.94 4.79 1.41
CA ILE A 34 1.88 3.61 2.26
C ILE A 34 3.20 2.87 2.13
N LYS A 35 3.94 2.76 3.23
CA LYS A 35 5.17 1.97 3.34
C LYS A 35 4.98 1.03 4.52
N ASP A 36 4.36 -0.11 4.25
CA ASP A 36 3.99 -1.11 5.23
C ASP A 36 4.37 -2.51 4.69
N PRO A 37 4.98 -3.39 5.49
CA PRO A 37 5.36 -4.74 5.03
C PRO A 37 4.21 -5.57 4.48
N GLN A 38 2.96 -5.31 4.89
CA GLN A 38 1.80 -6.00 4.33
C GLN A 38 1.66 -5.79 2.80
N LEU A 39 2.29 -4.76 2.23
CA LEU A 39 2.27 -4.51 0.79
C LEU A 39 3.12 -5.50 0.01
N ASP A 40 4.12 -6.15 0.63
CA ASP A 40 5.04 -7.06 -0.07
C ASP A 40 4.35 -8.34 -0.58
N GLN A 41 3.13 -8.64 -0.10
CA GLN A 41 2.30 -9.73 -0.60
C GLN A 41 1.55 -9.40 -1.91
N PHE A 42 1.52 -8.13 -2.32
CA PHE A 42 0.79 -7.67 -3.50
C PHE A 42 1.69 -7.66 -4.74
N SER A 43 1.13 -8.03 -5.89
CA SER A 43 1.74 -7.74 -7.18
C SER A 43 1.68 -6.24 -7.47
N GLU A 44 2.60 -5.75 -8.30
CA GLU A 44 2.50 -4.39 -8.85
C GLU A 44 1.16 -4.21 -9.60
N GLY A 45 0.44 -3.14 -9.30
CA GLY A 45 -0.92 -2.98 -9.82
C GLY A 45 -1.72 -1.87 -9.15
N VAL A 46 -3.00 -1.82 -9.50
CA VAL A 46 -3.97 -0.87 -8.96
C VAL A 46 -5.11 -1.66 -8.33
N PHE A 47 -5.43 -1.34 -7.08
CA PHE A 47 -6.44 -2.02 -6.28
C PHE A 47 -7.44 -0.99 -5.76
N GLU A 48 -8.72 -1.23 -6.00
CA GLU A 48 -9.80 -0.40 -5.44
C GLU A 48 -10.41 -1.09 -4.23
N GLY A 49 -10.94 -0.30 -3.30
CA GLY A 49 -11.55 -0.84 -2.10
C GLY A 49 -11.76 0.18 -0.99
N GLU A 50 -12.12 -0.34 0.17
CA GLU A 50 -12.24 0.38 1.43
C GLU A 50 -10.96 0.20 2.26
N PHE A 51 -10.42 1.29 2.80
CA PHE A 51 -9.17 1.30 3.56
C PHE A 51 -9.41 1.84 4.96
N LEU A 52 -8.93 1.12 5.97
CA LEU A 52 -8.94 1.56 7.36
C LEU A 52 -7.64 2.32 7.68
N LEU A 53 -7.68 3.65 7.66
CA LEU A 53 -6.53 4.46 8.05
C LEU A 53 -6.48 4.60 9.57
N LEU A 54 -5.45 4.02 10.17
CA LEU A 54 -5.18 4.09 11.60
C LEU A 54 -4.62 5.46 11.99
N GLU A 55 -3.74 5.99 11.16
CA GLU A 55 -2.97 7.20 11.40
C GLU A 55 -2.60 7.87 10.07
N ILE A 56 -2.61 9.20 10.03
CA ILE A 56 -2.03 10.01 8.95
C ILE A 56 -0.95 10.89 9.59
N ARG A 57 0.26 10.86 9.04
CA ARG A 57 1.40 11.59 9.60
C ARG A 57 2.38 12.05 8.51
N PRO A 58 3.07 13.18 8.71
CA PRO A 58 4.20 13.51 7.85
C PRO A 58 5.34 12.51 8.09
N ALA A 59 6.09 12.21 7.04
CA ALA A 59 7.39 11.57 7.14
C ALA A 59 8.38 12.33 6.26
N SER A 60 9.62 12.43 6.75
CA SER A 60 10.69 13.06 6.00
C SER A 60 11.95 12.20 6.01
N TYR A 61 12.71 12.26 4.92
CA TYR A 61 13.97 11.54 4.78
C TYR A 61 14.86 12.23 3.74
N PHE A 62 16.17 12.02 3.87
CA PHE A 62 17.15 12.49 2.89
C PHE A 62 17.48 11.37 1.90
N THR A 63 17.53 11.70 0.61
CA THR A 63 18.02 10.80 -0.43
C THR A 63 18.63 11.57 -1.59
N GLY A 64 19.82 11.17 -2.05
CA GLY A 64 20.50 11.82 -3.19
C GLY A 64 20.66 13.34 -3.06
N GLY A 65 20.93 13.85 -1.84
CA GLY A 65 21.04 15.28 -1.57
C GLY A 65 19.71 16.05 -1.50
N ARG A 66 18.57 15.36 -1.52
CA ARG A 66 17.22 15.95 -1.44
C ARG A 66 16.55 15.63 -0.11
N LEU A 67 15.87 16.60 0.49
CA LEU A 67 14.89 16.38 1.56
C LEU A 67 13.56 16.01 0.91
N VAL A 68 13.07 14.81 1.17
CA VAL A 68 11.73 14.37 0.78
C VAL A 68 10.81 14.51 1.98
N VAL A 69 9.66 15.14 1.79
CA VAL A 69 8.56 15.18 2.75
C VAL A 69 7.33 14.57 2.10
N GLU A 70 6.72 13.58 2.75
CA GLU A 70 5.55 12.88 2.24
C GLU A 70 4.50 12.71 3.35
N VAL A 71 3.23 12.77 2.98
CA VAL A 71 2.13 12.42 3.89
C VAL A 71 1.96 10.91 3.83
N ARG A 72 2.20 10.23 4.96
CA ARG A 72 2.02 8.79 5.08
C ARG A 72 0.74 8.46 5.80
N ALA A 73 0.12 7.35 5.41
CA ALA A 73 -0.94 6.73 6.20
C ALA A 73 -0.52 5.33 6.66
N LYS A 74 -0.91 4.96 7.89
CA LYS A 74 -0.84 3.58 8.38
C LYS A 74 -2.18 2.91 8.09
N VAL A 75 -2.17 1.84 7.31
CA VAL A 75 -3.37 1.08 6.96
C VAL A 75 -3.49 -0.13 7.89
N GLY A 76 -4.64 -0.29 8.52
CA GLY A 76 -4.93 -1.45 9.38
C GLY A 76 -5.54 -2.61 8.61
N GLU A 77 -6.61 -2.34 7.87
CA GLU A 77 -7.38 -3.31 7.10
C GLU A 77 -7.66 -2.75 5.71
N MET A 78 -7.76 -3.64 4.72
CA MET A 78 -8.12 -3.32 3.34
C MET A 78 -9.21 -4.30 2.88
N LEU A 79 -10.34 -3.79 2.40
CA LEU A 79 -11.39 -4.58 1.77
C LEU A 79 -11.42 -4.21 0.28
N LEU A 80 -10.76 -5.01 -0.53
CA LEU A 80 -10.59 -4.74 -1.96
C LEU A 80 -11.82 -5.21 -2.74
N THR A 81 -12.31 -4.40 -3.68
CA THR A 81 -13.37 -4.79 -4.61
C THR A 81 -12.80 -5.78 -5.62
N GLU A 82 -13.56 -6.82 -5.98
CA GLU A 82 -13.16 -7.80 -6.99
C GLU A 82 -13.02 -7.15 -8.37
N ASP A 83 -11.83 -6.61 -8.62
CA ASP A 83 -11.13 -6.43 -9.90
C ASP A 83 -9.62 -6.25 -9.62
N GLY A 84 -9.13 -6.98 -8.63
CA GLY A 84 -7.73 -7.06 -8.21
C GLY A 84 -7.27 -8.51 -8.12
N MET A 85 -7.25 -9.21 -9.26
CA MET A 85 -6.88 -10.62 -9.35
C MET A 85 -5.53 -10.92 -8.66
N LEU A 86 -5.59 -11.69 -7.57
CA LEU A 86 -4.64 -12.78 -7.36
C LEU A 86 -5.37 -14.10 -7.62
N VAL A 87 -5.16 -14.66 -8.82
CA VAL A 87 -5.19 -16.11 -8.98
C VAL A 87 -4.02 -16.65 -8.16
N THR A 88 -4.32 -17.23 -7.00
CA THR A 88 -3.96 -18.61 -6.66
C THR A 88 -4.49 -18.91 -5.26
N GLN A 89 -5.62 -19.62 -5.16
CA GLN A 89 -5.80 -20.54 -4.06
C GLN A 89 -4.90 -21.74 -4.31
N HIS A 90 -3.79 -21.87 -3.59
CA HIS A 90 -3.11 -23.14 -3.36
C HIS A 90 -2.70 -23.22 -1.88
N GLY A 91 -3.64 -23.67 -1.05
CA GLY A 91 -3.38 -24.34 0.22
C GLY A 91 -3.95 -25.77 0.11
N PRO A 92 -3.36 -26.77 0.78
CA PRO A 92 -3.30 -28.13 0.28
C PRO A 92 -4.68 -28.80 0.21
N ARG A 93 -4.87 -29.64 -0.81
CA ARG A 93 -5.87 -30.69 -0.77
C ARG A 93 -5.46 -31.65 0.35
N PHE A 94 -6.36 -31.84 1.31
CA PHE A 94 -6.35 -33.02 2.14
C PHE A 94 -7.24 -34.03 1.44
N ASP A 95 -6.61 -35.04 0.87
CA ASP A 95 -7.22 -36.32 0.50
C ASP A 95 -7.74 -37.04 1.75
#